data_AF-A0A2M7RXQ0-F1
#
_entry.id   AF-A0A2M7RXQ0-F1
#
_cell.length_a   1.000
_cell.length_b   1.000
_cell.length_c   1.000
_cell.angle_alpha   90.00
_cell.angle_beta   90.00
_cell.angle_gamma   90.00
#
_symmetry.space_group_name_H-M   'P 1'
#
loop_
_entity.id
_entity.type
_entity.pdbx_description
1 polymer ?
#
loop_
_entity_poly.entity_id
_entity_poly.type
_entity_poly.pdbx_seq_one_letter_code
_entity_poly.pdbx_strand_id
1 'polypeptide(L)'
;MLNFKQANQESDQKKAGAKKGVFVVDNKIQVSAQIEENVDLTKEIIGEEIAYRRGILSVRDLIAPSSLKVNPTFMQLGKKFLRTVFVVSYPRYIGVGWFAPIINLNYTFDISMFFYPVKSALILKQLKNRVGNLEAQIISDSDKGAPRDPLRETALRDIEYLRDSLTQGTEKFFQFALYVTIYSESAEELDRLSDQIEDIFGSRLVYSK
;
A
#
# COMPACT_ATOMS: atom_id res chain seq x y z
N MET A 1 57.87 -19.98 39.20
CA MET A 1 58.34 -19.51 40.53
C MET A 1 57.71 -18.13 40.74
N LEU A 2 56.58 -17.99 41.44
CA LEU A 2 56.43 -17.92 42.90
C LEU A 2 57.42 -16.97 43.58
N ASN A 3 56.93 -15.77 43.95
CA ASN A 3 56.91 -15.18 45.30
C ASN A 3 57.34 -13.69 45.34
N PHE A 4 56.86 -12.79 46.21
CA PHE A 4 55.77 -12.73 47.20
C PHE A 4 55.58 -11.22 47.55
N LYS A 5 54.35 -10.83 47.89
CA LYS A 5 53.96 -9.75 48.83
C LYS A 5 54.47 -8.30 48.66
N GLN A 6 53.55 -7.41 48.27
CA GLN A 6 52.98 -6.29 49.06
C GLN A 6 52.07 -5.51 48.08
N ALA A 7 50.74 -5.50 48.22
CA ALA A 7 49.91 -4.75 49.17
C ALA A 7 49.07 -3.72 48.37
N ASN A 8 47.74 -3.89 48.43
CA ASN A 8 46.69 -2.88 48.24
C ASN A 8 46.66 -2.05 46.95
N GLN A 9 45.70 -2.34 46.06
CA GLN A 9 44.37 -1.71 46.00
C GLN A 9 43.67 -2.12 44.70
N GLU A 10 42.34 -2.15 44.75
CA GLU A 10 41.43 -2.19 43.59
C GLU A 10 41.45 -3.44 42.70
N SER A 11 40.49 -4.32 42.93
CA SER A 11 39.48 -4.73 41.93
C SER A 11 38.78 -6.00 42.40
N ASP A 12 37.51 -5.81 42.70
CA ASP A 12 36.40 -6.62 42.20
C ASP A 12 36.44 -8.17 42.26
N GLN A 13 35.29 -8.67 42.72
CA GLN A 13 34.65 -9.88 42.21
C GLN A 13 35.23 -11.25 42.59
N LYS A 14 34.58 -11.92 43.56
CA LYS A 14 33.63 -13.04 43.32
C LYS A 14 33.51 -13.97 44.53
N LYS A 15 32.23 -14.20 44.90
CA LYS A 15 31.58 -15.50 45.21
C LYS A 15 32.20 -16.34 46.34
N ALA A 16 31.47 -16.97 47.25
CA ALA A 16 30.05 -17.16 47.48
C ALA A 16 29.96 -17.86 48.85
N GLY A 17 28.91 -17.59 49.62
CA GLY A 17 28.75 -18.23 50.93
C GLY A 17 27.41 -17.90 51.58
N ALA A 18 26.33 -18.36 50.95
CA ALA A 18 25.07 -18.80 51.54
C ALA A 18 24.55 -18.14 52.84
N LYS A 19 23.45 -17.37 52.71
CA LYS A 19 22.17 -17.58 53.42
C LYS A 19 21.28 -16.33 53.26
N LYS A 20 20.11 -16.50 52.65
CA LYS A 20 18.81 -15.79 52.89
C LYS A 20 17.91 -15.92 51.65
N GLY A 21 17.42 -17.13 51.41
CA GLY A 21 16.48 -17.45 50.32
C GLY A 21 15.01 -17.47 50.74
N VAL A 22 14.59 -16.75 51.79
CA VAL A 22 13.24 -16.93 52.37
C VAL A 22 12.39 -15.65 52.42
N PHE A 23 12.92 -14.45 52.14
CA PHE A 23 12.18 -13.19 52.35
C PHE A 23 11.69 -12.46 51.08
N VAL A 24 11.94 -12.99 49.87
CA VAL A 24 11.65 -12.26 48.60
C VAL A 24 10.35 -12.73 47.93
N VAL A 25 9.83 -13.90 48.29
CA VAL A 25 8.63 -14.46 47.65
C VAL A 25 7.34 -13.84 48.19
N ASP A 26 7.28 -13.54 49.50
CA ASP A 26 6.09 -12.95 50.13
C ASP A 26 5.78 -11.52 49.65
N ASN A 27 6.80 -10.74 49.27
CA ASN A 27 6.61 -9.36 48.83
C ASN A 27 6.06 -9.24 47.40
N LYS A 28 6.21 -10.28 46.56
CA LYS A 28 5.59 -10.28 45.22
C LYS A 28 4.09 -10.59 45.25
N ILE A 29 3.67 -11.41 46.22
CA ILE A 29 2.27 -11.83 46.36
C ILE A 29 1.43 -10.69 46.96
N GLN A 30 1.98 -9.93 47.92
CA GLN A 30 1.32 -8.75 48.47
C GLN A 30 1.18 -7.61 47.46
N VAL A 31 2.20 -7.38 46.61
CA VAL A 31 2.10 -6.38 45.53
C VAL A 31 1.07 -6.80 44.49
N SER A 32 0.95 -8.08 44.13
CA SER A 32 -0.07 -8.53 43.18
C SER A 32 -1.52 -8.34 43.64
N ALA A 33 -1.78 -8.37 44.96
CA ALA A 33 -3.12 -8.24 45.50
C ALA A 33 -3.60 -6.77 45.63
N GLN A 34 -2.68 -5.80 45.65
CA GLN A 34 -3.01 -4.36 45.68
C GLN A 34 -3.14 -3.74 44.26
N ILE A 35 -2.83 -4.49 43.21
CA ILE A 35 -2.85 -4.03 41.81
C ILE A 35 -4.28 -3.83 41.26
N GLU A 36 -5.28 -4.48 41.84
CA GLU A 36 -6.68 -4.40 41.37
C GLU A 36 -7.51 -3.32 42.06
N GLU A 37 -7.09 -2.79 43.22
CA GLU A 37 -7.96 -1.97 44.08
C GLU A 37 -7.75 -0.45 43.96
N ASN A 38 -6.68 0.02 43.29
CA ASN A 38 -6.42 1.46 43.10
C ASN A 38 -6.20 1.82 41.62
N VAL A 39 -7.29 2.23 40.98
CA VAL A 39 -7.35 2.68 39.58
C VAL A 39 -6.34 3.80 39.28
N ASP A 40 -6.02 4.64 40.26
CA ASP A 40 -5.12 5.79 40.09
C ASP A 40 -3.63 5.37 40.06
N LEU A 41 -3.23 4.39 40.89
CA LEU A 41 -1.87 3.82 40.87
C LEU A 41 -1.62 3.01 39.58
N THR A 42 -2.61 2.26 39.10
CA THR A 42 -2.52 1.54 37.82
C THR A 42 -2.37 2.52 36.64
N LYS A 43 -3.09 3.65 36.65
CA LYS A 43 -2.96 4.69 35.63
C LYS A 43 -1.59 5.37 35.66
N GLU A 44 -1.06 5.64 36.84
CA GLU A 44 0.25 6.28 37.02
C GLU A 44 1.39 5.39 36.52
N ILE A 45 1.39 4.10 36.88
CA ILE A 45 2.38 3.11 36.42
C ILE A 45 2.29 2.87 34.91
N ILE A 46 1.07 2.79 34.34
CA ILE A 46 0.88 2.71 32.89
C ILE A 46 1.40 3.97 32.20
N GLY A 47 1.19 5.15 32.81
CA GLY A 47 1.72 6.42 32.34
C GLY A 47 3.25 6.45 32.30
N GLU A 48 3.90 5.99 33.37
CA GLU A 48 5.36 5.86 33.44
C GLU A 48 5.93 4.84 32.45
N GLU A 49 5.29 3.67 32.28
CA GLU A 49 5.66 2.66 31.29
C GLU A 49 5.54 3.20 29.86
N ILE A 50 4.49 3.96 29.54
CA ILE A 50 4.31 4.62 28.24
C ILE A 50 5.39 5.68 28.01
N ALA A 51 5.72 6.49 29.03
CA ALA A 51 6.78 7.49 28.95
C ALA A 51 8.16 6.85 28.75
N TYR A 52 8.43 5.73 29.42
CA TYR A 52 9.65 4.94 29.24
C TYR A 52 9.75 4.35 27.83
N ARG A 53 8.65 3.78 27.30
CA ARG A 53 8.60 3.26 25.92
C ARG A 53 8.76 4.35 24.86
N ARG A 54 8.35 5.59 25.13
CA ARG A 54 8.62 6.76 24.27
C ARG A 54 10.08 7.22 24.33
N GLY A 55 10.77 6.99 25.46
CA GLY A 55 12.19 7.31 25.63
C GLY A 55 13.14 6.27 25.02
N ILE A 56 12.67 5.04 24.81
CA ILE A 56 13.41 4.01 24.08
C ILE A 56 13.30 4.32 22.59
N LEU A 57 14.39 4.81 21.99
CA LEU A 57 14.52 4.94 20.54
C LEU A 57 14.24 3.58 19.90
N SER A 58 13.12 3.48 19.18
CA SER A 58 12.82 2.29 18.42
C SER A 58 13.56 2.34 17.08
N VAL A 59 13.84 1.18 16.48
CA VAL A 59 14.41 1.13 15.12
C VAL A 59 13.53 1.90 14.12
N ARG A 60 12.20 1.94 14.36
CA ARG A 60 11.25 2.71 13.54
C ARG A 60 11.51 4.21 13.61
N ASP A 61 11.89 4.74 14.77
CA ASP A 61 12.19 6.16 14.94
C ASP A 61 13.51 6.56 14.27
N LEU A 62 14.46 5.61 14.17
CA LEU A 62 15.74 5.84 13.48
C LEU A 62 15.61 5.84 11.95
N ILE A 63 14.68 5.05 11.40
CA ILE A 63 14.42 4.99 9.95
C ILE A 63 13.29 5.91 9.50
N ALA A 64 12.61 6.57 10.44
CA ALA A 64 11.54 7.49 10.12
C ALA A 64 12.07 8.68 9.31
N PRO A 65 11.32 9.16 8.32
CA PRO A 65 11.70 10.34 7.57
C PRO A 65 11.73 11.56 8.50
N SER A 66 12.63 12.51 8.20
CA SER A 66 12.78 13.74 9.00
C SER A 66 11.53 14.63 9.00
N SER A 67 10.74 14.59 7.92
CA SER A 67 9.45 15.27 7.83
C SER A 67 8.59 14.65 6.73
N LEU A 68 7.27 14.78 6.89
CA LEU A 68 6.27 14.40 5.89
C LEU A 68 5.26 15.54 5.75
N LYS A 69 5.11 16.07 4.53
CA LYS A 69 4.08 17.06 4.21
C LYS A 69 3.25 16.57 3.03
N VAL A 70 1.94 16.53 3.21
CA VAL A 70 0.99 16.09 2.18
C VAL A 70 0.34 17.32 1.57
N ASN A 71 0.47 17.50 0.27
CA ASN A 71 -0.29 18.49 -0.50
C ASN A 71 -1.28 17.75 -1.42
N PRO A 72 -2.28 18.46 -1.99
CA PRO A 72 -3.28 17.82 -2.85
C PRO A 72 -2.71 17.14 -4.10
N THR A 73 -1.61 17.68 -4.66
CA THR A 73 -1.03 17.21 -5.94
C THR A 73 0.31 16.49 -5.78
N PHE A 74 0.98 16.63 -4.64
CA PHE A 74 2.27 15.98 -4.37
C PHE A 74 2.52 15.86 -2.87
N MET A 75 3.42 14.95 -2.50
CA MET A 75 3.89 14.74 -1.14
C MET A 75 5.35 15.16 -1.05
N GLN A 76 5.77 15.73 0.08
CA GLN A 76 7.16 16.02 0.37
C GLN A 76 7.62 15.12 1.51
N LEU A 77 8.66 14.33 1.25
CA LEU A 77 9.30 13.43 2.21
C LEU A 77 10.72 13.92 2.48
N GLY A 78 10.91 14.61 3.60
CA GLY A 78 12.16 15.31 3.90
C GLY A 78 12.52 16.33 2.82
N LYS A 79 13.54 16.00 2.01
CA LYS A 79 14.05 16.84 0.91
C LYS A 79 13.53 16.42 -0.47
N LYS A 80 12.85 15.28 -0.59
CA LYS A 80 12.35 14.76 -1.87
C LYS A 80 10.88 15.12 -2.04
N PHE A 81 10.49 15.38 -3.28
CA PHE A 81 9.12 15.58 -3.71
C PHE A 81 8.65 14.33 -4.45
N LEU A 82 7.42 13.91 -4.16
CA LEU A 82 6.83 12.68 -4.65
C LEU A 82 5.48 13.01 -5.28
N ARG A 83 5.19 12.41 -6.42
CA ARG A 83 3.85 12.41 -7.01
C ARG A 83 3.52 11.00 -7.45
N THR A 84 2.30 10.57 -7.21
CA THR A 84 1.81 9.28 -7.69
C THR A 84 0.81 9.55 -8.79
N VAL A 85 1.13 9.03 -9.97
CA VAL A 85 0.27 9.02 -11.15
C VAL A 85 -0.42 7.66 -11.21
N PHE A 86 -1.72 7.64 -11.46
CA PHE A 86 -2.48 6.40 -11.62
C PHE A 86 -3.14 6.34 -12.99
N VAL A 87 -3.20 5.14 -13.55
CA VAL A 87 -3.83 4.94 -14.86
C VAL A 87 -5.34 4.78 -14.69
N VAL A 88 -6.10 5.57 -15.46
CA VAL A 88 -7.56 5.65 -15.42
C VAL A 88 -8.19 4.81 -16.51
N SER A 89 -7.63 4.83 -17.73
CA SER A 89 -8.20 4.10 -18.85
C SER A 89 -7.14 3.54 -19.78
N TYR A 90 -7.52 2.44 -20.44
CA TYR A 90 -6.70 1.70 -21.36
C TYR A 90 -7.38 1.63 -22.73
N PRO A 91 -6.60 1.52 -23.82
CA PRO A 91 -7.16 1.24 -25.14
C PRO A 91 -7.84 -0.13 -25.19
N ARG A 92 -8.71 -0.33 -26.18
CA ARG A 92 -9.41 -1.61 -26.41
C ARG A 92 -8.47 -2.80 -26.57
N TYR A 93 -7.29 -2.57 -27.16
CA TYR A 93 -6.24 -3.56 -27.30
C TYR A 93 -4.92 -2.95 -26.85
N ILE A 94 -4.18 -3.70 -26.04
CA ILE A 94 -2.86 -3.30 -25.56
C ILE A 94 -1.86 -4.41 -25.81
N GLY A 95 -0.82 -4.11 -26.59
CA GLY A 95 0.19 -5.08 -26.99
C GLY A 95 1.22 -5.35 -25.91
N VAL A 96 1.96 -6.45 -26.05
CA VAL A 96 3.13 -6.73 -25.19
C VAL A 96 4.16 -5.60 -25.33
N GLY A 97 4.76 -5.18 -24.23
CA GLY A 97 5.77 -4.11 -24.22
C GLY A 97 5.21 -2.69 -24.27
N TRP A 98 3.89 -2.50 -24.14
CA TRP A 98 3.27 -1.17 -24.07
C TRP A 98 3.86 -0.29 -22.95
N PHE A 99 4.29 -0.89 -21.84
CA PHE A 99 4.84 -0.18 -20.70
C PHE A 99 6.37 0.06 -20.81
N ALA A 100 7.02 -0.44 -21.87
CA ALA A 100 8.47 -0.44 -21.99
C ALA A 100 9.10 0.97 -21.91
N PRO A 101 8.54 2.04 -22.50
CA PRO A 101 9.18 3.35 -22.39
C PRO A 101 9.20 3.92 -20.99
N ILE A 102 8.21 3.60 -20.15
CA ILE A 102 8.23 4.01 -18.75
C ILE A 102 9.38 3.30 -18.05
N ILE A 103 9.52 1.98 -18.24
CA ILE A 103 10.63 1.20 -17.64
C ILE A 103 12.00 1.72 -18.13
N ASN A 104 12.10 2.15 -19.38
CA ASN A 104 13.34 2.60 -19.99
C ASN A 104 13.70 4.06 -19.63
N LEU A 105 12.87 4.77 -18.87
CA LEU A 105 13.20 6.10 -18.37
C LEU A 105 14.38 6.02 -17.40
N ASN A 106 15.36 6.90 -17.56
CA ASN A 106 16.51 7.00 -16.65
C ASN A 106 16.19 7.85 -15.42
N TYR A 107 15.09 7.54 -14.75
CA TYR A 107 14.60 8.24 -13.55
C TYR A 107 14.28 7.25 -12.44
N THR A 108 14.31 7.72 -11.20
CA THR A 108 13.87 6.91 -10.06
C THR A 108 12.36 7.03 -9.91
N PHE A 109 11.67 5.92 -10.08
CA PHE A 109 10.23 5.81 -9.83
C PHE A 109 9.91 4.41 -9.31
N ASP A 110 8.83 4.31 -8.54
CA ASP A 110 8.27 3.05 -8.10
C ASP A 110 7.04 2.71 -8.94
N ILE A 111 6.88 1.43 -9.26
CA ILE A 111 5.72 0.93 -9.98
C ILE A 111 4.99 -0.05 -9.08
N SER A 112 3.72 0.22 -8.83
CA SER A 112 2.84 -0.67 -8.08
C SER A 112 1.72 -1.16 -8.98
N MET A 113 1.65 -2.48 -9.16
CA MET A 113 0.61 -3.16 -9.93
C MET A 113 -0.23 -4.01 -9.00
N PHE A 114 -1.55 -3.84 -9.06
CA PHE A 114 -2.50 -4.62 -8.28
C PHE A 114 -3.45 -5.37 -9.19
N PHE A 115 -3.57 -6.68 -8.95
CA PHE A 115 -4.47 -7.56 -9.67
C PHE A 115 -5.44 -8.21 -8.70
N TYR A 116 -6.71 -7.83 -8.79
CA TYR A 116 -7.77 -8.39 -7.95
C TYR A 116 -8.69 -9.27 -8.81
N PRO A 117 -8.65 -10.60 -8.66
CA PRO A 117 -9.51 -11.49 -9.44
C PRO A 117 -10.98 -11.26 -9.08
N VAL A 118 -11.84 -11.18 -10.09
CA VAL A 118 -13.27 -11.01 -9.89
C VAL A 118 -13.99 -12.31 -10.24
N LYS A 119 -14.99 -12.69 -9.43
CA LYS A 119 -15.78 -13.90 -9.66
C LYS A 119 -16.59 -13.76 -10.96
N SER A 120 -16.40 -14.69 -11.91
CA SER A 120 -17.07 -14.66 -13.21
C SER A 120 -18.60 -14.59 -13.09
N ALA A 121 -19.20 -15.23 -12.09
CA ALA A 121 -20.65 -15.19 -11.86
C ALA A 121 -21.20 -13.77 -11.64
N LEU A 122 -20.44 -12.89 -10.98
CA LEU A 122 -20.84 -11.50 -10.77
C LEU A 122 -20.78 -10.71 -12.10
N ILE A 123 -19.71 -10.90 -12.87
CA ILE A 123 -19.52 -10.23 -14.16
C ILE A 123 -20.55 -10.71 -15.17
N LEU A 124 -20.81 -12.02 -15.27
CA LEU A 124 -21.84 -12.58 -16.15
C LEU A 124 -23.23 -11.97 -15.88
N LYS A 125 -23.59 -11.75 -14.61
CA LYS A 125 -24.84 -11.06 -14.25
C LYS A 125 -24.86 -9.61 -14.74
N GLN A 126 -23.75 -8.89 -14.62
CA GLN A 126 -23.64 -7.50 -15.10
C GLN A 126 -23.69 -7.43 -16.63
N LEU A 127 -22.97 -8.31 -17.34
CA LEU A 127 -22.98 -8.39 -18.80
C LEU A 127 -24.38 -8.72 -19.31
N LYS A 128 -25.08 -9.69 -18.70
CA LYS A 128 -26.48 -10.03 -19.05
C LYS A 128 -27.40 -8.81 -18.99
N ASN A 129 -27.30 -8.03 -17.91
CA ASN A 129 -28.10 -6.81 -17.77
C ASN A 129 -27.73 -5.77 -18.84
N ARG A 130 -26.44 -5.66 -19.19
CA ARG A 130 -25.98 -4.71 -20.20
C ARG A 130 -26.44 -5.08 -21.62
N VAL A 131 -26.42 -6.38 -21.94
CA VAL A 131 -26.98 -6.93 -23.19
C VAL A 131 -28.45 -6.57 -23.30
N GLY A 132 -29.26 -6.91 -22.30
CA GLY A 132 -30.71 -6.62 -22.35
C GLY A 132 -31.02 -5.14 -22.53
N ASN A 133 -30.24 -4.24 -21.91
CA ASN A 133 -30.38 -2.80 -22.10
C ASN A 133 -30.03 -2.36 -23.53
N LEU A 134 -28.96 -2.90 -24.13
CA LEU A 134 -28.56 -2.56 -25.49
C LEU A 134 -29.55 -3.12 -26.52
N GLU A 135 -30.01 -4.36 -26.35
CA GLU A 135 -31.01 -4.98 -27.21
C GLU A 135 -32.33 -4.20 -27.18
N ALA A 136 -32.82 -3.84 -25.98
CA ALA A 136 -34.03 -3.04 -25.84
C ALA A 136 -33.90 -1.67 -26.54
N GLN A 137 -32.72 -1.04 -26.45
CA GLN A 137 -32.44 0.22 -27.13
C GLN A 137 -32.47 0.04 -28.66
N ILE A 138 -31.81 -0.99 -29.19
CA ILE A 138 -31.76 -1.30 -30.62
C ILE A 138 -33.17 -1.58 -31.16
N ILE A 139 -33.98 -2.36 -30.45
CA ILE A 139 -35.36 -2.66 -30.83
C ILE A 139 -36.20 -1.38 -30.83
N SER A 140 -36.15 -0.58 -29.76
CA SER A 140 -36.86 0.70 -29.68
C SER A 140 -36.49 1.66 -30.82
N ASP A 141 -35.20 1.74 -31.16
CA ASP A 141 -34.72 2.60 -32.25
C ASP A 141 -35.22 2.09 -33.61
N SER A 142 -35.20 0.76 -33.81
CA SER A 142 -35.74 0.11 -35.01
C SER A 142 -37.26 0.32 -35.15
N ASP A 143 -38.02 0.22 -34.06
CA ASP A 143 -39.48 0.44 -34.05
C ASP A 143 -39.84 1.88 -34.41
N LYS A 144 -38.97 2.84 -34.07
CA LYS A 144 -39.09 4.25 -34.46
C LYS A 144 -38.63 4.52 -35.90
N GLY A 145 -38.20 3.50 -36.63
CA GLY A 145 -37.65 3.62 -37.98
C GLY A 145 -36.27 4.29 -38.03
N ALA A 146 -35.55 4.36 -36.92
CA ALA A 146 -34.21 4.92 -36.90
C ALA A 146 -33.22 3.98 -37.62
N PRO A 147 -32.24 4.52 -38.37
CA PRO A 147 -31.17 3.71 -38.93
C PRO A 147 -30.37 2.98 -37.85
N ARG A 148 -29.82 1.81 -38.21
CA ARG A 148 -28.97 1.01 -37.32
C ARG A 148 -27.76 1.82 -36.87
N ASP A 149 -27.45 1.79 -35.58
CA ASP A 149 -26.26 2.41 -35.00
C ASP A 149 -25.11 1.39 -34.93
N PRO A 150 -24.08 1.49 -35.80
CA PRO A 150 -22.98 0.52 -35.82
C PRO A 150 -22.20 0.47 -34.51
N LEU A 151 -22.18 1.55 -33.73
CA LEU A 151 -21.49 1.60 -32.45
C LEU A 151 -22.19 0.73 -31.41
N ARG A 152 -23.53 0.78 -31.36
CA ARG A 152 -24.33 -0.06 -30.45
C ARG A 152 -24.26 -1.53 -30.81
N GLU A 153 -24.28 -1.84 -32.10
CA GLU A 153 -24.17 -3.23 -32.57
C GLU A 153 -22.78 -3.82 -32.27
N THR A 154 -21.73 -3.03 -32.49
CA THR A 154 -20.37 -3.43 -32.13
C THR A 154 -20.27 -3.67 -30.62
N ALA A 155 -20.81 -2.76 -29.80
CA ALA A 155 -20.82 -2.91 -28.35
C ALA A 155 -21.58 -4.16 -27.89
N LEU A 156 -22.74 -4.46 -28.49
CA LEU A 156 -23.50 -5.67 -28.21
C LEU A 156 -22.67 -6.92 -28.55
N ARG A 157 -22.09 -6.96 -29.75
CA ARG A 157 -21.25 -8.07 -30.20
C ARG A 157 -20.04 -8.31 -29.30
N ASP A 158 -19.39 -7.25 -28.85
CA ASP A 158 -18.23 -7.32 -27.95
C ASP A 158 -18.61 -7.88 -26.57
N ILE A 159 -19.77 -7.48 -26.04
CA ILE A 159 -20.28 -7.97 -24.76
C ILE A 159 -20.70 -9.44 -24.85
N GLU A 160 -21.34 -9.84 -25.95
CA GLU A 160 -21.70 -11.23 -26.23
C GLU A 160 -20.45 -12.13 -26.28
N TYR A 161 -19.44 -11.71 -27.05
CA TYR A 161 -18.16 -12.41 -27.12
C TYR A 161 -17.53 -12.60 -25.74
N LEU A 162 -17.50 -11.53 -24.93
CA LEU A 162 -16.96 -11.56 -23.58
C LEU A 162 -17.74 -12.49 -22.65
N ARG A 163 -19.07 -12.52 -22.78
CA ARG A 163 -19.95 -13.40 -22.00
C ARG A 163 -19.69 -14.87 -22.34
N ASP A 164 -19.50 -15.18 -23.62
CA ASP A 164 -19.18 -16.53 -24.09
C ASP A 164 -17.81 -16.97 -23.59
N SER A 165 -16.77 -16.14 -23.74
CA SER A 165 -15.42 -16.42 -23.23
C SER A 165 -15.40 -16.65 -21.72
N LEU A 166 -16.15 -15.84 -20.95
CA LEU A 166 -16.27 -16.02 -19.51
C LEU A 166 -17.01 -17.30 -19.12
N THR A 167 -18.02 -17.69 -19.89
CA THR A 167 -18.80 -18.91 -19.63
C THR A 167 -17.97 -20.15 -19.93
N GLN A 168 -17.17 -20.12 -21.01
CA GLN A 168 -16.24 -21.18 -21.37
C GLN A 168 -15.03 -21.26 -20.43
N GLY A 169 -14.77 -20.21 -19.64
CA GLY A 169 -13.63 -20.15 -18.73
C GLY A 169 -12.29 -19.94 -19.42
N THR A 170 -12.29 -19.54 -20.70
CA THR A 170 -11.10 -19.18 -21.46
C THR A 170 -10.50 -17.87 -20.99
N GLU A 171 -11.36 -16.95 -20.54
CA GLU A 171 -10.98 -15.64 -20.02
C GLU A 171 -11.34 -15.48 -18.53
N LYS A 172 -10.57 -14.65 -17.82
CA LYS A 172 -10.80 -14.29 -16.42
C LYS A 172 -10.83 -12.78 -16.27
N PHE A 173 -11.74 -12.29 -15.44
CA PHE A 173 -11.82 -10.88 -15.12
C PHE A 173 -10.96 -10.52 -13.92
N PHE A 174 -10.27 -9.39 -14.05
CA PHE A 174 -9.48 -8.79 -12.97
C PHE A 174 -9.81 -7.30 -12.88
N GLN A 175 -9.88 -6.79 -11.66
CA GLN A 175 -9.71 -5.37 -11.43
C GLN A 175 -8.21 -5.10 -11.37
N PHE A 176 -7.75 -4.25 -12.28
CA PHE A 176 -6.35 -3.88 -12.42
C PHE A 176 -6.16 -2.43 -11.98
N ALA A 177 -5.09 -2.17 -11.23
CA ALA A 177 -4.66 -0.82 -10.90
C ALA A 177 -3.15 -0.71 -11.09
N LEU A 178 -2.73 0.37 -11.75
CA LEU A 178 -1.34 0.72 -11.98
C LEU A 178 -1.08 2.09 -11.40
N TYR A 179 -0.10 2.16 -10.52
CA TYR A 179 0.41 3.37 -9.92
C TYR A 179 1.89 3.52 -10.23
N VAL A 180 2.29 4.73 -10.59
CA VAL A 180 3.68 5.12 -10.81
C VAL A 180 3.98 6.27 -9.87
N THR A 181 4.88 6.06 -8.92
CA THR A 181 5.32 7.09 -7.98
C THR A 181 6.66 7.62 -8.43
N ILE A 182 6.73 8.90 -8.72
CA ILE A 182 7.94 9.58 -9.18
C ILE A 182 8.59 10.37 -8.05
N TYR A 183 9.91 10.49 -8.09
CA TYR A 183 10.72 11.18 -7.10
C TYR A 183 11.52 12.30 -7.74
N SER A 184 11.58 13.44 -7.08
CA SER A 184 12.29 14.64 -7.53
C SER A 184 12.94 15.39 -6.36
N GLU A 185 13.94 16.23 -6.64
CA GLU A 185 14.54 17.15 -5.66
C GLU A 185 13.89 18.54 -5.66
N SER A 186 13.16 18.89 -6.72
CA SER A 186 12.45 20.17 -6.86
C SER A 186 11.01 19.99 -7.32
N ALA A 187 10.15 20.97 -7.02
CA ALA A 187 8.76 20.94 -7.48
C ALA A 187 8.67 21.10 -9.01
N GLU A 188 9.54 21.93 -9.59
CA GLU A 188 9.59 22.18 -11.03
C GLU A 188 10.02 20.96 -11.83
N GLU A 189 11.01 20.19 -11.33
CA GLU A 189 11.40 18.92 -11.94
C GLU A 189 10.30 17.86 -11.77
N LEU A 190 9.60 17.86 -10.64
CA LEU A 190 8.48 16.94 -10.42
C LEU A 190 7.38 17.17 -11.45
N ASP A 191 7.04 18.43 -11.74
CA ASP A 191 6.04 18.79 -12.75
C ASP A 191 6.47 18.32 -14.15
N ARG A 192 7.71 18.61 -14.56
CA ARG A 192 8.25 18.15 -15.85
C ARG A 192 8.23 16.63 -16.01
N LEU A 193 8.61 15.90 -14.96
CA LEU A 193 8.59 14.44 -14.98
C LEU A 193 7.17 13.88 -15.03
N SER A 194 6.22 14.55 -14.37
CA SER A 194 4.81 14.17 -14.43
C SER A 194 4.28 14.31 -15.84
N ASP A 195 4.49 15.48 -16.45
CA ASP A 195 4.06 15.78 -17.83
C ASP A 195 4.67 14.77 -18.82
N GLN A 196 5.97 14.48 -18.67
CA GLN A 196 6.65 13.50 -19.52
C GLN A 196 6.04 12.09 -19.41
N ILE A 197 5.68 11.65 -18.20
CA ILE A 197 5.06 10.34 -17.97
C ILE A 197 3.63 10.32 -18.53
N GLU A 198 2.86 11.38 -18.32
CA GLU A 198 1.52 11.53 -18.88
C GLU A 198 1.56 11.51 -20.41
N ASP A 199 2.52 12.20 -21.04
CA ASP A 199 2.71 12.19 -22.49
C ASP A 199 3.06 10.79 -23.02
N ILE A 200 3.93 10.05 -22.32
CA ILE A 200 4.27 8.68 -22.70
C ILE A 200 3.05 7.76 -22.62
N PHE A 201 2.22 7.89 -21.59
CA PHE A 201 0.97 7.13 -21.49
C PHE A 201 -0.02 7.56 -22.58
N GLY A 202 -0.20 8.87 -22.77
CA GLY A 202 -1.11 9.47 -23.75
C GLY A 202 -0.78 9.04 -25.18
N SER A 203 0.51 8.92 -25.53
CA SER A 203 0.96 8.40 -26.83
C SER A 203 0.47 6.97 -27.14
N ARG A 204 0.08 6.22 -26.11
CA ARG A 204 -0.48 4.86 -26.21
C ARG A 204 -1.98 4.80 -25.96
N LEU A 205 -2.66 5.94 -25.91
CA LEU A 205 -4.07 6.05 -25.53
C LEU A 205 -4.36 5.47 -24.14
N VAL A 206 -3.33 5.46 -23.28
CA VAL A 206 -3.44 5.14 -21.87
C VAL A 206 -3.58 6.48 -21.16
N TYR A 207 -4.70 6.70 -20.47
CA TYR A 207 -4.93 7.97 -19.79
C TYR A 207 -4.58 7.82 -18.31
N SER A 208 -3.76 8.72 -17.82
CA SER A 208 -3.33 8.78 -16.43
C SER A 208 -3.72 10.10 -15.76
N LYS A 209 -3.69 10.12 -14.43
CA LYS A 209 -4.01 11.29 -13.61
C LYS A 209 -3.25 11.27 -12.29
#